data_AF-A0A1I7CMN2-F1
#
_entry.id   AF-A0A1I7CMN2-F1
#
_cell.length_a   1.000
_cell.length_b   1.000
_cell.length_c   1.000
_cell.angle_alpha   90.00
_cell.angle_beta   90.00
_cell.angle_gamma   90.00
#
_symmetry.space_group_name_H-M   'P 1'
#
loop_
_entity.id
_entity.type
_entity.pdbx_description
1 polymer ?
#
loop_
_entity_poly.entity_id
_entity_poly.type
_entity_poly.pdbx_seq_one_letter_code
_entity_poly.pdbx_strand_id
1 'polypeptide(L)'
;MTGIDDLMPKSNDGWAKATRRSQGVADRGLDGALKAYYTRYFPAGVIILVAAGTIGGILVLGGGPGDWPHFLVFGYFLAVLGVVIGGFVYNAKKIAPAAELGKIDVLLSLEDEERKDIRRQVLGKAPIDPDHLVVSRAAAVQLRKNLATQLVWMSAYPFVLIPQVIGGDGFSSWLMAAGVAVIVTGIMFSVRDFQRAGAFLTRTAESEAAAAAP
;
A
#
# COMPACT_ATOMS: atom_id res chain seq x y z
N MET A 1 -17.03 -18.89 -39.82
CA MET A 1 -15.80 -18.64 -39.05
C MET A 1 -15.48 -17.15 -39.19
N THR A 2 -16.29 -16.30 -38.55
CA THR A 2 -16.32 -14.84 -38.81
C THR A 2 -16.45 -14.11 -37.48
N GLY A 3 -15.51 -14.38 -36.56
CA GLY A 3 -15.57 -13.86 -35.19
C GLY A 3 -14.23 -13.42 -34.61
N ILE A 4 -13.11 -13.68 -35.30
CA ILE A 4 -11.77 -13.26 -34.86
C ILE A 4 -11.47 -11.84 -35.38
N ASP A 5 -11.95 -11.50 -36.58
CA ASP A 5 -11.70 -10.21 -37.22
C ASP A 5 -12.45 -9.03 -36.57
N ASP A 6 -13.48 -9.28 -35.75
CA ASP A 6 -14.22 -8.24 -35.02
C ASP A 6 -13.67 -8.00 -33.59
N LEU A 7 -12.74 -8.87 -33.12
CA LEU A 7 -12.04 -8.73 -31.84
C LEU A 7 -10.72 -7.95 -31.97
N MET A 8 -10.02 -8.14 -33.10
CA MET A 8 -8.74 -7.47 -33.40
C MET A 8 -8.81 -5.93 -33.43
N PRO A 9 -9.87 -5.27 -33.97
CA PRO A 9 -9.94 -3.82 -34.02
C PRO A 9 -10.15 -3.20 -32.63
N LYS A 10 -10.93 -3.87 -31.77
CA LYS A 10 -11.23 -3.39 -30.41
C LYS A 10 -10.04 -3.51 -29.46
N SER A 11 -9.27 -4.60 -29.55
CA SER A 11 -8.04 -4.76 -28.75
C SER A 11 -7.00 -3.71 -29.12
N ASN A 12 -6.75 -3.47 -30.42
CA ASN A 12 -5.81 -2.44 -30.88
C ASN A 12 -6.19 -1.02 -30.42
N ASP A 13 -7.48 -0.68 -30.42
CA ASP A 13 -7.98 0.59 -29.89
C ASP A 13 -7.81 0.71 -28.37
N GLY A 14 -7.95 -0.41 -27.64
CA GLY A 14 -7.72 -0.51 -26.20
C GLY A 14 -6.28 -0.19 -25.82
N TRP A 15 -5.33 -0.83 -26.51
CA TRP A 15 -3.89 -0.60 -26.33
C TRP A 15 -3.47 0.83 -26.65
N ALA A 16 -3.96 1.40 -27.76
CA ALA A 16 -3.68 2.79 -28.09
C ALA A 16 -4.18 3.78 -27.02
N LYS A 17 -5.35 3.51 -26.41
CA LYS A 17 -5.88 4.30 -25.28
C LYS A 17 -5.04 4.11 -24.02
N ALA A 18 -4.64 2.89 -23.69
CA ALA A 18 -3.78 2.59 -22.54
C ALA A 18 -2.43 3.31 -22.67
N THR A 19 -1.80 3.27 -23.84
CA THR A 19 -0.55 3.98 -24.14
C THR A 19 -0.68 5.49 -24.03
N ARG A 20 -1.82 6.08 -24.44
CA ARG A 20 -2.04 7.52 -24.20
C ARG A 20 -2.19 7.84 -22.71
N ARG A 21 -2.79 6.94 -21.92
CA ARG A 21 -2.99 7.13 -20.47
C ARG A 21 -1.73 6.90 -19.64
N SER A 22 -0.78 6.10 -20.14
CA SER A 22 0.50 5.87 -19.48
C SER A 22 1.44 7.08 -19.56
N GLN A 23 1.19 8.01 -20.48
CA GLN A 23 1.96 9.25 -20.59
C GLN A 23 1.85 10.10 -19.32
N GLY A 24 3.00 10.49 -18.76
CA GLY A 24 3.08 11.28 -17.53
C GLY A 24 2.86 10.48 -16.25
N VAL A 25 2.84 9.14 -16.32
CA VAL A 25 2.85 8.29 -15.13
C VAL A 25 4.29 8.06 -14.70
N ALA A 26 4.62 8.38 -13.44
CA ALA A 26 5.97 8.29 -12.93
C ALA A 26 6.00 7.98 -11.43
N ASP A 27 6.95 7.14 -11.00
CA ASP A 27 7.29 6.99 -9.59
C ASP A 27 8.36 8.03 -9.21
N ARG A 28 8.05 8.87 -8.22
CA ARG A 28 8.93 9.94 -7.73
C ARG A 28 9.55 9.64 -6.36
N GLY A 29 9.58 8.37 -5.96
CA GLY A 29 10.21 7.93 -4.71
C GLY A 29 9.23 7.39 -3.68
N LEU A 30 8.25 6.60 -4.10
CA LEU A 30 7.31 5.92 -3.19
C LEU A 30 8.02 5.07 -2.13
N ASP A 31 9.14 4.42 -2.49
CA ASP A 31 9.91 3.59 -1.56
C ASP A 31 10.47 4.40 -0.38
N GLY A 32 11.12 5.52 -0.67
CA GLY A 32 11.66 6.42 0.37
C GLY A 32 10.56 6.98 1.26
N ALA A 33 9.42 7.36 0.68
CA ALA A 33 8.27 7.86 1.44
C ALA A 33 7.68 6.78 2.36
N LEU A 34 7.53 5.54 1.89
CA LEU A 34 6.99 4.45 2.69
C LEU A 34 7.96 3.99 3.79
N LYS A 35 9.27 3.93 3.47
CA LYS A 35 10.31 3.61 4.45
C LYS A 35 10.31 4.63 5.58
N ALA A 36 10.33 5.93 5.25
CA ALA A 36 10.31 6.99 6.27
C ALA A 36 9.04 6.92 7.16
N TYR A 37 7.89 6.55 6.59
CA TYR A 37 6.67 6.35 7.37
C TYR A 37 6.87 5.28 8.44
N TYR A 38 7.25 4.06 8.03
CA TYR A 38 7.35 2.92 8.94
C TYR A 38 8.55 2.94 9.88
N THR A 39 9.66 3.57 9.51
CA THR A 39 10.85 3.60 10.36
C THR A 39 10.89 4.80 11.30
N ARG A 40 10.20 5.90 10.97
CA ARG A 40 10.30 7.16 11.72
C ARG A 40 8.96 7.67 12.22
N TYR A 41 8.03 7.97 11.32
CA TYR A 41 6.81 8.69 11.70
C TYR A 41 5.82 7.82 12.47
N PHE A 42 5.58 6.61 11.98
CA PHE A 42 4.66 5.66 12.60
C PHE A 42 5.11 5.24 14.01
N PRO A 43 6.33 4.71 14.24
CA PRO A 43 6.73 4.27 15.58
C PRO A 43 6.82 5.43 16.57
N ALA A 44 7.38 6.58 16.15
CA ALA A 44 7.45 7.75 17.02
C ALA A 44 6.05 8.26 17.40
N GLY A 45 5.15 8.37 16.41
CA GLY A 45 3.77 8.79 16.64
C GLY A 45 3.04 7.86 17.60
N VAL A 46 3.11 6.55 17.39
CA VAL A 46 2.48 5.54 18.25
C VAL A 46 3.01 5.63 19.68
N ILE A 47 4.33 5.66 19.87
CA ILE A 47 4.94 5.75 21.21
C ILE A 47 4.47 7.02 21.93
N ILE A 48 4.52 8.17 21.25
CA ILE A 48 4.10 9.45 21.82
C ILE A 48 2.62 9.44 22.20
N LEU A 49 1.75 8.95 21.32
CA LEU A 49 0.31 8.95 21.53
C LEU A 49 -0.13 7.96 22.61
N VAL A 50 0.46 6.77 22.64
CA VAL A 50 0.21 5.80 23.71
C VAL A 50 0.63 6.39 25.05
N ALA A 51 1.85 6.92 25.15
CA ALA A 51 2.34 7.53 26.39
C ALA A 51 1.47 8.72 26.83
N ALA A 52 1.13 9.63 25.90
CA ALA A 52 0.30 10.80 26.19
C ALA A 52 -1.11 10.42 26.65
N GLY A 53 -1.75 9.45 25.99
CA GLY A 53 -3.09 9.00 26.35
C GLY A 53 -3.12 8.27 27.69
N THR A 54 -2.10 7.45 27.98
CA THR A 54 -1.97 6.77 29.28
C THR A 54 -1.70 7.77 30.41
N ILE A 55 -0.77 8.70 30.25
CA ILE A 55 -0.49 9.76 31.24
C ILE A 55 -1.74 10.63 31.46
N GLY A 56 -2.40 11.03 30.38
CA GLY A 56 -3.63 11.82 30.45
C GLY A 56 -4.75 11.08 31.20
N GLY A 57 -4.93 9.78 30.93
CA GLY A 57 -5.90 8.94 31.66
C GLY A 57 -5.62 8.89 33.16
N ILE A 58 -4.36 8.69 33.55
CA ILE A 58 -3.94 8.67 34.96
C ILE A 58 -4.26 9.99 35.65
N LEU A 59 -3.91 11.12 35.02
CA LEU A 59 -4.10 12.46 35.59
C LEU A 59 -5.58 12.84 35.73
N VAL A 60 -6.41 12.51 34.75
CA VAL A 60 -7.83 12.89 34.74
C VAL A 60 -8.66 12.02 35.68
N LEU A 61 -8.34 10.73 35.80
CA LEU A 61 -9.14 9.76 36.55
C LEU A 61 -8.55 9.44 37.94
N GLY A 62 -7.46 10.09 38.34
CA GLY A 62 -6.87 9.97 39.69
C GLY A 62 -6.22 8.61 39.95
N GLY A 63 -5.63 7.99 38.94
CA GLY A 63 -5.03 6.65 39.04
C GLY A 63 -3.70 6.61 39.78
N GLY A 64 -3.43 5.51 40.49
CA GLY A 64 -2.13 5.25 41.09
C GLY A 64 -1.13 4.59 40.12
N PRO A 65 0.16 4.48 40.48
CA PRO A 65 1.17 3.81 39.66
C PRO A 65 0.86 2.35 39.32
N GLY A 66 0.05 1.67 40.14
CA GLY A 66 -0.38 0.28 39.89
C GLY A 66 -1.49 0.13 38.85
N ASP A 67 -2.21 1.21 38.55
CA ASP A 67 -3.40 1.19 37.68
C ASP A 67 -3.07 1.42 36.21
N TRP A 68 -1.79 1.64 35.87
CA TRP A 68 -1.33 1.95 34.52
C TRP A 68 -1.84 1.00 33.41
N PRO A 69 -2.04 -0.33 33.62
CA PRO A 69 -2.56 -1.20 32.57
C PRO A 69 -3.99 -0.82 32.15
N HIS A 70 -4.82 -0.35 33.09
CA HIS A 70 -6.18 0.11 32.79
C HIS A 70 -6.15 1.40 31.94
N PHE A 71 -5.14 2.25 32.11
CA PHE A 71 -4.99 3.49 31.35
C PHE A 71 -4.33 3.31 29.98
N LEU A 72 -3.77 2.12 29.69
CA LEU A 72 -3.30 1.80 28.33
C LEU A 72 -4.41 1.90 27.30
N VAL A 73 -5.66 1.61 27.68
CA VAL A 73 -6.80 1.70 26.76
C VAL A 73 -6.93 3.11 26.17
N PHE A 74 -6.76 4.16 26.99
CA PHE A 74 -6.79 5.55 26.52
C PHE A 74 -5.61 5.87 25.61
N GLY A 75 -4.42 5.35 25.93
CA GLY A 75 -3.23 5.42 25.08
C GLY A 75 -3.46 4.79 23.70
N TYR A 76 -4.01 3.58 23.66
CA TYR A 76 -4.33 2.89 22.41
C TYR A 76 -5.43 3.59 21.61
N PHE A 77 -6.50 4.07 22.25
CA PHE A 77 -7.53 4.87 21.56
C PHE A 77 -6.94 6.13 20.92
N LEU A 78 -6.10 6.85 21.65
CA LEU A 78 -5.42 8.04 21.13
C LEU A 78 -4.45 7.68 19.98
N ALA A 79 -3.75 6.55 20.09
CA ALA A 79 -2.88 6.04 19.04
C ALA A 79 -3.66 5.65 17.77
N VAL A 80 -4.82 4.99 17.90
CA VAL A 80 -5.70 4.67 16.75
C VAL A 80 -6.10 5.96 16.03
N LEU A 81 -6.61 6.96 16.76
CA LEU A 81 -7.00 8.23 16.18
C LEU A 81 -5.83 8.94 15.49
N GLY A 82 -4.67 8.98 16.15
CA GLY A 82 -3.49 9.63 15.59
C GLY A 82 -2.87 8.88 14.41
N VAL A 83 -2.95 7.55 14.35
CA VAL A 83 -2.54 6.78 13.17
C VAL A 83 -3.50 7.01 12.01
N VAL A 84 -4.81 7.09 12.25
CA VAL A 84 -5.81 7.39 11.21
C VAL A 84 -5.60 8.80 10.65
N ILE A 85 -5.53 9.81 11.52
CA ILE A 85 -5.34 11.21 11.11
C ILE A 85 -3.95 11.41 10.52
N GLY A 86 -2.92 10.94 11.20
CA GLY A 86 -1.53 11.02 10.77
C GLY A 86 -1.30 10.27 9.45
N GLY A 87 -1.89 9.11 9.27
CA GLY A 87 -1.88 8.33 8.03
C GLY A 87 -2.56 9.07 6.88
N PHE A 88 -3.72 9.69 7.11
CA PHE A 88 -4.39 10.52 6.11
C PHE A 88 -3.52 11.71 5.68
N VAL A 89 -2.98 12.45 6.66
CA VAL A 89 -2.12 13.61 6.41
C VAL A 89 -0.82 13.19 5.71
N TYR A 90 -0.20 12.10 6.15
CA TYR A 90 1.01 11.57 5.53
C TYR A 90 0.75 11.11 4.10
N ASN A 91 -0.35 10.41 3.87
CA ASN A 91 -0.74 9.98 2.54
C ASN A 91 -0.93 11.19 1.61
N ALA A 92 -1.65 12.22 2.04
CA ALA A 92 -1.87 13.43 1.25
C ALA A 92 -0.58 14.22 0.99
N LYS A 93 0.32 14.33 1.97
CA LYS A 93 1.52 15.18 1.88
C LYS A 93 2.77 14.49 1.36
N LYS A 94 2.86 13.16 1.46
CA LYS A 94 4.09 12.40 1.17
C LYS A 94 3.89 11.25 0.20
N ILE A 95 2.81 10.47 0.31
CA ILE A 95 2.58 9.33 -0.60
C ILE A 95 1.97 9.77 -1.93
N ALA A 96 0.87 10.52 -1.89
CA ALA A 96 0.18 11.01 -3.09
C ALA A 96 1.10 11.81 -4.03
N PRO A 97 1.93 12.76 -3.58
CA PRO A 97 2.83 13.49 -4.47
C PRO A 97 4.07 12.68 -4.89
N ALA A 98 4.34 11.53 -4.27
CA ALA A 98 5.47 10.66 -4.64
C ALA A 98 5.16 9.79 -5.86
N ALA A 99 3.98 9.92 -6.48
CA ALA A 99 3.67 9.28 -7.75
C ALA A 99 2.79 10.18 -8.62
N GLU A 100 3.10 10.24 -9.91
CA GLU A 100 2.21 10.80 -10.93
C GLU A 100 1.42 9.65 -11.54
N LEU A 101 0.09 9.73 -11.47
CA LEU A 101 -0.79 8.61 -11.83
C LEU A 101 -1.51 8.81 -13.15
N GLY A 102 -1.28 9.94 -13.83
CA GLY A 102 -2.14 10.38 -14.91
C GLY A 102 -3.56 10.70 -14.42
N LYS A 103 -4.48 10.94 -15.36
CA LYS A 103 -5.88 11.28 -15.04
C LYS A 103 -6.77 10.06 -14.81
N ILE A 104 -6.41 8.92 -15.41
CA ILE A 104 -7.25 7.72 -15.48
C ILE A 104 -6.35 6.49 -15.31
N ASP A 105 -6.87 5.44 -14.68
CA ASP A 105 -6.23 4.13 -14.64
C ASP A 105 -5.85 3.66 -16.05
N VAL A 106 -4.57 3.31 -16.21
CA VAL A 106 -3.99 2.90 -17.49
C VAL A 106 -4.67 1.62 -17.99
N LEU A 107 -5.02 0.72 -17.07
CA LEU A 107 -5.58 -0.58 -17.37
C LEU A 107 -7.07 -0.54 -17.69
N LEU A 108 -7.76 0.57 -17.45
CA LEU A 108 -9.22 0.67 -17.61
C LEU A 108 -9.71 0.42 -19.05
N SER A 109 -8.85 0.59 -20.06
CA SER A 109 -9.21 0.36 -21.46
C SER A 109 -8.88 -1.03 -21.98
N LEU A 110 -8.28 -1.89 -21.15
CA LEU A 110 -7.88 -3.24 -21.51
C LEU A 110 -8.93 -4.27 -21.08
N GLU A 111 -8.97 -5.39 -21.78
CA GLU A 111 -9.80 -6.54 -21.42
C GLU A 111 -9.32 -7.20 -20.12
N ASP A 112 -10.16 -8.04 -19.50
CA ASP A 112 -9.82 -8.67 -18.21
C ASP A 112 -8.55 -9.54 -18.29
N GLU A 113 -8.39 -10.33 -19.35
CA GLU A 113 -7.20 -11.17 -19.52
C GLU A 113 -5.95 -10.34 -19.80
N GLU A 114 -6.04 -9.26 -20.58
CA GLU A 114 -4.94 -8.31 -20.80
C GLU A 114 -4.49 -7.65 -19.49
N ARG A 115 -5.45 -7.17 -18.68
CA ARG A 115 -5.17 -6.58 -17.36
C ARG A 115 -4.47 -7.57 -16.42
N LYS A 116 -4.97 -8.81 -16.40
CA LYS A 116 -4.43 -9.89 -15.58
C LYS A 116 -3.03 -10.26 -16.04
N ASP A 117 -2.78 -10.32 -17.35
CA ASP A 117 -1.46 -10.58 -17.89
C ASP A 117 -0.47 -9.48 -17.48
N ILE A 118 -0.80 -8.20 -17.71
CA ILE A 118 0.04 -7.08 -17.28
C ILE A 118 0.34 -7.14 -15.78
N ARG A 119 -0.66 -7.43 -14.95
CA ARG A 119 -0.45 -7.61 -13.51
C ARG A 119 0.51 -8.77 -13.20
N ARG A 120 0.43 -9.88 -13.95
CA ARG A 120 1.37 -11.01 -13.81
C ARG A 120 2.77 -10.60 -14.23
N GLN A 121 2.95 -9.85 -15.31
CA GLN A 121 4.26 -9.35 -15.75
C GLN A 121 4.90 -8.47 -14.66
N VAL A 122 4.15 -7.49 -14.14
CA VAL A 122 4.60 -6.58 -13.08
C VAL A 122 5.01 -7.34 -11.80
N LEU A 123 4.27 -8.41 -11.46
CA LEU A 123 4.57 -9.25 -10.30
C LEU A 123 5.65 -10.31 -10.56
N GLY A 124 6.24 -10.36 -11.77
CA GLY A 124 7.25 -11.34 -12.18
C GLY A 124 6.71 -12.76 -12.32
N LYS A 125 5.41 -12.92 -12.61
CA LYS A 125 4.71 -14.20 -12.82
C LYS A 125 4.47 -14.53 -14.30
N ALA A 126 4.92 -13.67 -15.20
CA ALA A 126 4.85 -13.81 -16.65
C ALA A 126 6.07 -13.10 -17.28
N PRO A 127 6.53 -13.52 -18.47
CA PRO A 127 7.57 -12.81 -19.22
C PRO A 127 7.10 -11.40 -19.60
N ILE A 128 8.05 -10.48 -19.77
CA ILE A 128 7.74 -9.08 -20.13
C ILE A 128 7.47 -9.01 -21.61
N ASP A 129 6.35 -8.37 -21.99
CA ASP A 129 6.05 -8.03 -23.37
C ASP A 129 6.70 -6.68 -23.74
N PRO A 130 7.68 -6.65 -24.67
CA PRO A 130 8.33 -5.42 -25.10
C PRO A 130 7.37 -4.42 -25.74
N ASP A 131 6.36 -4.89 -26.48
CA ASP A 131 5.46 -4.04 -27.27
C ASP A 131 4.51 -3.23 -26.37
N HIS A 132 4.32 -3.69 -25.13
CA HIS A 132 3.42 -3.11 -24.15
C HIS A 132 4.13 -2.62 -22.89
N LEU A 133 5.47 -2.52 -22.94
CA LEU A 133 6.30 -2.16 -21.80
C LEU A 133 5.92 -0.83 -21.13
N VAL A 134 5.59 0.18 -21.94
CA VAL A 134 5.21 1.52 -21.44
C VAL A 134 3.93 1.44 -20.59
N VAL A 135 2.96 0.63 -21.04
CA VAL A 135 1.70 0.38 -20.33
C VAL A 135 1.96 -0.41 -19.04
N SER A 136 2.78 -1.47 -19.10
CA SER A 136 3.18 -2.26 -17.93
C SER A 136 3.90 -1.43 -16.85
N ARG A 137 4.81 -0.53 -17.24
CA ARG A 137 5.50 0.37 -16.30
C ARG A 137 4.53 1.33 -15.63
N ALA A 138 3.64 1.95 -16.39
CA ALA A 138 2.66 2.87 -15.81
C ALA A 138 1.67 2.15 -14.87
N ALA A 139 1.22 0.94 -15.25
CA ALA A 139 0.42 0.08 -14.38
C ALA A 139 1.16 -0.29 -13.10
N ALA A 140 2.47 -0.58 -13.16
CA ALA A 140 3.29 -0.86 -11.98
C ALA A 140 3.35 0.34 -11.03
N VAL A 141 3.49 1.57 -11.54
CA VAL A 141 3.46 2.80 -10.71
C VAL A 141 2.11 2.96 -10.02
N GLN A 142 1.00 2.81 -10.76
CA GLN A 142 -0.34 2.92 -10.19
C GLN A 142 -0.60 1.85 -9.11
N LEU A 143 -0.17 0.61 -9.36
CA LEU A 143 -0.22 -0.48 -8.38
C LEU A 143 0.59 -0.15 -7.12
N ARG A 144 1.83 0.33 -7.27
CA ARG A 144 2.69 0.72 -6.13
C ARG A 144 2.07 1.83 -5.30
N LYS A 145 1.51 2.85 -5.94
CA LYS A 145 0.84 3.93 -5.20
C LYS A 145 -0.36 3.41 -4.43
N ASN A 146 -1.17 2.53 -5.04
CA ASN A 146 -2.33 1.97 -4.36
C ASN A 146 -1.91 1.13 -3.15
N LEU A 147 -0.91 0.26 -3.31
CA LEU A 147 -0.34 -0.53 -2.23
C LEU A 147 0.27 0.35 -1.12
N ALA A 148 1.00 1.41 -1.46
CA ALA A 148 1.55 2.34 -0.48
C ALA A 148 0.45 3.03 0.34
N THR A 149 -0.62 3.46 -0.33
CA THR A 149 -1.80 4.05 0.33
C THR A 149 -2.44 3.03 1.27
N GLN A 150 -2.69 1.81 0.77
CA GLN A 150 -3.30 0.74 1.53
C GLN A 150 -2.47 0.34 2.76
N LEU A 151 -1.14 0.25 2.62
CA LEU A 151 -0.23 -0.08 3.71
C LEU A 151 -0.32 0.95 4.84
N VAL A 152 -0.30 2.24 4.51
CA VAL A 152 -0.48 3.32 5.51
C VAL A 152 -1.81 3.13 6.28
N TRP A 153 -2.92 2.86 5.58
CA TRP A 153 -4.20 2.62 6.24
C TRP A 153 -4.25 1.33 7.07
N MET A 154 -3.69 0.25 6.54
CA MET A 154 -3.67 -1.06 7.22
C MET A 154 -2.88 -1.02 8.53
N SER A 155 -1.94 -0.07 8.69
CA SER A 155 -1.20 0.11 9.94
C SER A 155 -2.07 0.48 11.15
N ALA A 156 -3.29 1.00 10.93
CA ALA A 156 -4.23 1.31 12.00
C ALA A 156 -4.93 0.06 12.57
N TYR A 157 -5.17 -0.97 11.75
CA TYR A 157 -6.02 -2.10 12.14
C TYR A 157 -5.52 -2.92 13.34
N PRO A 158 -4.21 -3.21 13.47
CA PRO A 158 -3.71 -3.93 14.64
C PRO A 158 -4.07 -3.25 15.97
N PHE A 159 -4.08 -1.91 16.03
CA PHE A 159 -4.35 -1.18 17.27
C PHE A 159 -5.79 -1.30 17.77
N VAL A 160 -6.74 -1.68 16.91
CA VAL A 160 -8.12 -1.97 17.34
C VAL A 160 -8.18 -3.31 18.07
N LEU A 161 -7.33 -4.27 17.70
CA LEU A 161 -7.36 -5.64 18.21
C LEU A 161 -6.41 -5.85 19.40
N ILE A 162 -5.27 -5.16 19.45
CA ILE A 162 -4.26 -5.34 20.52
C ILE A 162 -4.84 -5.20 21.93
N PRO A 163 -5.68 -4.19 22.27
CA PRO A 163 -6.26 -4.08 23.60
C PRO A 163 -7.13 -5.28 23.98
N GLN A 164 -7.83 -5.88 23.02
CA GLN A 164 -8.70 -7.04 23.24
C GLN A 164 -7.91 -8.34 23.44
N VAL A 165 -6.72 -8.44 22.84
CA VAL A 165 -5.81 -9.59 23.05
C VAL A 165 -5.15 -9.51 24.43
N ILE A 166 -4.73 -8.32 24.86
CA ILE A 166 -4.01 -8.14 26.14
C ILE A 166 -4.95 -8.27 27.35
N GLY A 167 -6.20 -7.80 27.23
CA GLY A 167 -7.17 -7.80 28.33
C GLY A 167 -8.17 -8.96 28.32
N GLY A 168 -8.11 -9.86 27.32
CA GLY A 168 -9.10 -10.91 27.13
C GLY A 168 -8.62 -12.28 27.58
N ASP A 169 -9.46 -13.00 28.33
CA ASP A 169 -9.28 -14.41 28.65
C ASP A 169 -10.15 -15.31 27.75
N GLY A 170 -9.63 -16.50 27.40
CA GLY A 170 -10.39 -17.55 26.71
C GLY A 170 -10.45 -17.44 25.18
N PHE A 171 -11.47 -18.06 24.59
CA PHE A 171 -11.58 -18.27 23.13
C PHE A 171 -11.64 -16.95 22.32
N SER A 172 -12.24 -15.90 22.87
CA SER A 172 -12.35 -14.61 22.19
C SER A 172 -11.00 -13.95 21.97
N SER A 173 -10.09 -14.01 22.96
CA SER A 173 -8.72 -13.47 22.83
C SER A 173 -7.92 -14.22 21.77
N TRP A 174 -8.05 -15.55 21.71
CA TRP A 174 -7.45 -16.37 20.65
C TRP A 174 -7.97 -16.01 19.25
N LEU A 175 -9.28 -15.76 19.11
CA LEU A 175 -9.87 -15.31 17.84
C LEU A 175 -9.29 -13.95 17.42
N MET A 176 -9.14 -13.01 18.35
CA MET A 176 -8.54 -11.70 18.08
C MET A 176 -7.06 -11.80 17.72
N ALA A 177 -6.31 -12.67 18.41
CA ALA A 177 -4.91 -12.95 18.10
C ALA A 177 -4.75 -13.55 16.68
N ALA A 178 -5.63 -14.49 16.31
CA ALA A 178 -5.69 -15.01 14.94
C ALA A 178 -6.03 -13.90 13.93
N GLY A 179 -6.94 -13.00 14.26
CA GLY A 179 -7.24 -11.81 13.45
C GLY A 179 -6.02 -10.92 13.21
N VAL A 180 -5.24 -10.64 14.26
CA VAL A 180 -3.96 -9.89 14.14
C VAL A 180 -2.99 -10.62 13.22
N ALA A 181 -2.85 -11.94 13.37
CA ALA A 181 -1.96 -12.74 12.53
C ALA A 181 -2.37 -12.69 11.04
N VAL A 182 -3.68 -12.75 10.74
CA VAL A 182 -4.21 -12.60 9.38
C VAL A 182 -3.89 -11.21 8.81
N ILE A 183 -4.07 -10.14 9.60
CA ILE A 183 -3.76 -8.77 9.16
C ILE A 183 -2.27 -8.61 8.86
N VAL A 184 -1.40 -9.08 9.76
CA VAL A 184 0.06 -9.01 9.58
C VAL A 184 0.48 -9.78 8.32
N THR A 185 -0.11 -10.96 8.10
CA THR A 185 0.13 -11.76 6.89
C THR A 185 -0.29 -10.99 5.64
N GLY A 186 -1.48 -10.37 5.65
CA GLY A 186 -1.94 -9.51 4.55
C GLY A 186 -0.99 -8.35 4.26
N ILE A 187 -0.50 -7.66 5.30
CA ILE A 187 0.49 -6.58 5.19
C ILE A 187 1.78 -7.10 4.55
N MET A 188 2.29 -8.27 4.96
CA MET A 188 3.49 -8.87 4.37
C MET A 188 3.33 -9.14 2.87
N PHE A 189 2.17 -9.65 2.44
CA PHE A 189 1.88 -9.84 1.02
C PHE A 189 1.83 -8.51 0.26
N SER A 190 1.19 -7.47 0.82
CA SER A 190 1.17 -6.14 0.22
C SER A 190 2.56 -5.52 0.09
N VAL A 191 3.43 -5.69 1.10
CA VAL A 191 4.84 -5.24 1.04
C VAL A 191 5.60 -5.99 -0.05
N ARG A 192 5.43 -7.31 -0.14
CA ARG A 192 6.07 -8.13 -1.17
C ARG A 192 5.64 -7.70 -2.58
N ASP A 193 4.35 -7.46 -2.81
CA ASP A 193 3.85 -7.01 -4.09
C ASP A 193 4.33 -5.58 -4.43
N PHE A 194 4.43 -4.70 -3.42
CA PHE A 194 5.00 -3.36 -3.58
C PHE A 194 6.48 -3.43 -4.01
N GLN A 195 7.27 -4.27 -3.36
CA GLN A 195 8.69 -4.49 -3.70
C GLN A 195 8.84 -5.09 -5.10
N ARG A 196 8.00 -6.06 -5.47
CA ARG A 196 8.02 -6.69 -6.80
C ARG A 196 7.74 -5.69 -7.91
N ALA A 197 6.72 -4.86 -7.74
CA ALA A 197 6.42 -3.80 -8.70
C ALA A 197 7.56 -2.76 -8.77
N GLY A 198 8.25 -2.49 -7.66
CA GLY A 198 9.45 -1.65 -7.65
C GLY A 198 10.61 -2.27 -8.43
N ALA A 199 10.93 -3.54 -8.17
CA ALA A 199 11.97 -4.27 -8.88
C ALA A 199 11.65 -4.40 -10.39
N PHE A 200 10.38 -4.50 -10.77
CA PHE A 200 9.96 -4.44 -12.17
C PHE A 200 10.32 -3.10 -12.82
N LEU A 201 10.03 -1.97 -12.15
CA LEU A 201 10.36 -0.63 -12.66
C LEU A 201 11.87 -0.41 -12.79
N THR A 202 12.67 -0.88 -11.82
CA THR A 202 14.13 -0.78 -11.89
C THR A 202 14.70 -1.60 -13.05
N ARG A 203 14.33 -2.88 -13.16
CA ARG A 203 14.84 -3.76 -14.24
C ARG A 203 14.49 -3.26 -15.63
N THR A 204 13.29 -2.71 -15.80
CA THR A 204 12.83 -2.20 -17.11
C THR A 204 13.48 -0.86 -17.48
N ALA A 205 13.86 -0.04 -16.50
CA ALA A 205 14.65 1.16 -16.73
C ALA A 205 16.10 0.85 -17.13
N GLU A 206 16.73 -0.14 -16.48
CA GLU A 206 18.09 -0.60 -16.84
C GLU A 206 18.14 -1.20 -18.25
N SER A 207 17.13 -2.00 -18.62
CA SER A 207 17.04 -2.57 -19.96
C SER A 207 16.90 -1.51 -21.06
N GLU A 208 16.16 -0.43 -20.81
CA GLU A 208 16.01 0.69 -21.74
C GLU A 208 17.33 1.46 -21.87
N ALA A 209 18.02 1.72 -20.75
CA ALA A 209 19.31 2.39 -20.75
C ALA A 209 20.40 1.58 -21.48
N ALA A 210 20.41 0.26 -21.31
CA ALA A 210 21.33 -0.63 -22.01
C ALA A 210 21.04 -0.69 -23.53
N ALA A 211 19.77 -0.66 -23.93
CA ALA A 211 19.38 -0.62 -25.34
C ALA A 211 19.68 0.73 -26.01
N ALA A 212 19.80 1.81 -25.24
CA ALA A 212 20.12 3.15 -25.72
C ALA A 212 21.64 3.46 -25.74
N ALA A 213 22.49 2.54 -25.26
CA ALA A 213 23.94 2.70 -25.30
C ALA A 213 24.48 2.35 -26.71
N PRO A 214 25.26 3.23 -27.35
CA PRO A 214 25.76 3.07 -28.73
C PRO A 214 26.82 1.98 -28.88
#